data_AF-A0A2W1K4N1-F1
#
_entry.id   AF-A0A2W1K4N1-F1
#
_cell.length_a   1.000
_cell.length_b   1.000
_cell.length_c   1.000
_cell.angle_alpha   90.00
_cell.angle_beta   90.00
_cell.angle_gamma   90.00
#
_symmetry.space_group_name_H-M   'P 1'
#
loop_
_entity.id
_entity.type
_entity.pdbx_description
1 polymer ?
#
loop_
_entity_poly.entity_id
_entity_poly.type
_entity_poly.pdbx_seq_one_letter_code
_entity_poly.pdbx_strand_id
1 'polypeptide(L)'
;MSEARQHLNTSDEYVSDILRLVAKALAEVYGTSYDYPKDLPDGWIGIRVDISPERLTAKPIMPPDLTLNRLLNQFINAQDTINQLEHI
;
A
#
# COMPACT_ATOMS: atom_id res chain seq x y z
N MET A 1 -7.64 -15.53 -28.31
CA MET A 1 -6.44 -15.65 -27.46
C MET A 1 -6.88 -15.35 -26.03
N SER A 2 -6.60 -16.24 -25.07
CA SER A 2 -6.97 -16.03 -23.67
C SER A 2 -5.97 -15.05 -23.05
N GLU A 3 -6.44 -13.92 -22.50
CA GLU A 3 -5.61 -13.06 -21.67
C GLU A 3 -5.09 -13.88 -20.49
N ALA A 4 -3.76 -13.96 -20.36
CA ALA A 4 -3.14 -14.54 -19.17
C ALA A 4 -3.46 -13.60 -18.00
N ARG A 5 -4.38 -14.00 -17.13
CA ARG A 5 -4.61 -13.30 -15.87
C ARG A 5 -3.34 -13.44 -15.03
N GLN A 6 -2.57 -12.36 -14.95
CA GLN A 6 -1.46 -12.28 -14.01
C GLN A 6 -2.06 -12.16 -12.62
N HIS A 7 -1.96 -13.25 -11.85
CA HIS A 7 -2.38 -13.26 -10.46
C HIS A 7 -1.21 -12.77 -9.60
N LEU A 8 -1.51 -11.89 -8.63
CA LEU A 8 -0.58 -11.57 -7.56
C LEU A 8 -0.30 -12.84 -6.76
N ASN A 9 0.99 -13.20 -6.62
CA ASN A 9 1.39 -14.29 -5.75
C ASN A 9 1.29 -13.84 -4.29
N THR A 10 0.18 -14.14 -3.63
CA THR A 10 -0.04 -13.76 -2.22
C THR A 10 0.85 -14.50 -1.23
N SER A 11 1.63 -15.50 -1.70
CA SER A 11 2.66 -16.17 -0.89
C SER A 11 4.02 -15.43 -0.92
N ASP A 12 4.14 -14.39 -1.75
CA ASP A 12 5.31 -13.51 -1.77
C ASP A 12 5.22 -12.52 -0.59
N GLU A 13 6.27 -12.47 0.22
CA GLU A 13 6.36 -11.61 1.40
C GLU A 13 6.20 -10.12 1.06
N TYR A 14 6.68 -9.69 -0.10
CA TYR A 14 6.64 -8.30 -0.54
C TYR A 14 5.23 -7.88 -0.98
N VAL A 15 4.37 -8.82 -1.36
CA VAL A 15 3.00 -8.50 -1.81
C VAL A 15 2.18 -7.86 -0.70
N SER A 16 2.31 -8.35 0.54
CA SER A 16 1.65 -7.73 1.70
C SER A 16 2.09 -6.28 1.88
N ASP A 17 3.40 -6.00 1.80
CA ASP A 17 3.93 -4.66 2.02
C ASP A 17 3.58 -3.69 0.89
N ILE A 18 3.62 -4.15 -0.36
CA ILE A 18 3.18 -3.36 -1.51
C ILE A 18 1.69 -3.01 -1.38
N LEU A 19 0.84 -3.98 -1.02
CA LEU A 19 -0.59 -3.73 -0.87
C LEU A 19 -0.88 -2.73 0.27
N ARG A 20 -0.13 -2.81 1.38
CA ARG A 20 -0.18 -1.80 2.45
C ARG A 20 0.25 -0.42 1.95
N LEU A 21 1.35 -0.33 1.22
CA LEU A 21 1.81 0.95 0.66
C LEU A 21 0.78 1.57 -0.30
N VAL A 22 0.15 0.75 -1.15
CA VAL A 22 -0.90 1.20 -2.07
C VAL A 22 -2.12 1.72 -1.32
N ALA A 23 -2.56 1.02 -0.27
CA ALA A 23 -3.71 1.46 0.52
C ALA A 23 -3.43 2.76 1.28
N LYS A 24 -2.22 2.91 1.83
CA LYS A 24 -1.78 4.17 2.43
C LYS A 24 -1.74 5.29 1.38
N ALA A 25 -1.20 5.03 0.19
CA ALA A 25 -1.17 6.02 -0.89
C ALA A 25 -2.58 6.47 -1.26
N LEU A 26 -3.50 5.52 -1.43
CA LEU A 26 -4.90 5.81 -1.75
C LEU A 26 -5.55 6.66 -0.65
N ALA A 27 -5.32 6.30 0.61
CA ALA A 27 -5.88 7.04 1.72
C ALA A 27 -5.36 8.50 1.78
N GLU A 28 -4.07 8.72 1.56
CA GLU A 28 -3.50 10.06 1.50
C GLU A 28 -4.05 10.87 0.30
N VAL A 29 -4.14 10.26 -0.89
CA VAL A 29 -4.65 10.88 -2.12
C VAL A 29 -6.07 11.45 -1.94
N TYR A 30 -6.90 10.75 -1.17
CA TYR A 30 -8.28 11.15 -0.89
C TYR A 30 -8.48 11.78 0.51
N GLY A 31 -7.39 11.98 1.26
CA GLY A 31 -7.41 12.56 2.61
C GLY A 31 -8.27 11.78 3.60
N THR A 32 -8.23 10.47 3.52
CA THR A 32 -9.08 9.53 4.27
C THR A 32 -8.23 8.58 5.13
N SER A 33 -8.88 7.67 5.85
CA SER A 33 -8.23 6.67 6.71
C SER A 33 -8.12 5.30 6.04
N TYR A 34 -7.16 4.52 6.50
CA TYR A 34 -7.01 3.10 6.15
C TYR A 34 -6.72 2.28 7.41
N ASP A 35 -7.11 1.01 7.39
CA ASP A 35 -6.82 0.05 8.44
C ASP A 35 -6.44 -1.33 7.87
N TYR A 36 -5.62 -2.04 8.66
CA TYR A 36 -5.20 -3.42 8.40
C TYR A 36 -5.77 -4.30 9.52
N PRO A 37 -6.82 -5.08 9.24
CA PRO A 37 -7.34 -6.06 10.17
C PRO A 37 -6.22 -7.03 10.58
N LYS A 38 -6.02 -7.18 11.89
CA LYS A 38 -4.96 -8.03 12.45
C LYS A 38 -5.38 -9.50 12.58
N ASP A 39 -6.67 -9.77 12.58
CA ASP A 39 -7.26 -11.08 12.87
C ASP A 39 -7.88 -11.69 11.60
N LEU A 40 -7.03 -12.00 10.61
CA LEU A 40 -7.45 -12.69 9.40
C LEU A 40 -6.95 -14.14 9.42
N PRO A 41 -7.70 -15.09 8.82
CA PRO A 41 -7.20 -16.45 8.67
C PRO A 41 -5.90 -16.47 7.87
N ASP A 42 -5.05 -17.45 8.14
CA ASP A 42 -3.77 -17.60 7.44
C ASP A 42 -3.96 -17.59 5.92
N GLY A 43 -3.06 -16.88 5.23
CA GLY A 43 -3.09 -16.70 3.77
C GLY A 43 -4.01 -15.57 3.29
N TRP A 44 -4.71 -14.86 4.18
CA TRP A 44 -5.51 -13.69 3.81
C TRP A 44 -4.79 -12.38 4.10
N ILE A 45 -4.84 -11.47 3.12
CA ILE A 45 -4.45 -10.07 3.28
C ILE A 45 -5.71 -9.24 3.19
N GLY A 46 -6.06 -8.56 4.27
CA GLY A 46 -7.22 -7.67 4.34
C GLY A 46 -6.75 -6.24 4.47
N ILE A 47 -7.34 -5.38 3.66
CA ILE A 47 -7.05 -3.96 3.68
C ILE A 47 -8.36 -3.22 3.53
N ARG A 48 -8.57 -2.26 4.41
CA ARG A 48 -9.74 -1.39 4.37
C ARG A 48 -9.25 0.03 4.16
N VAL A 49 -9.85 0.69 3.18
CA VAL A 49 -9.65 2.11 2.91
C VAL A 49 -11.03 2.72 2.98
N ASP A 50 -11.22 3.65 3.92
CA ASP A 50 -12.45 4.41 3.97
C ASP A 50 -12.46 5.35 2.77
N ILE A 51 -13.51 5.35 1.97
CA ILE A 51 -13.64 6.27 0.85
C ILE A 51 -15.03 6.87 0.96
N SER A 52 -15.09 8.07 1.56
CA SER A 52 -16.33 8.84 1.56
C SER A 52 -16.75 9.13 0.10
N PRO A 53 -17.96 8.74 -0.34
CA PRO A 53 -18.40 8.93 -1.72
C PRO A 53 -18.31 10.39 -2.20
N GLU A 54 -18.54 11.34 -1.31
CA GLU A 54 -18.42 12.79 -1.58
C GLU A 54 -16.99 13.22 -1.92
N ARG A 55 -15.99 12.47 -1.47
CA ARG A 55 -14.57 12.71 -1.75
C ARG A 55 -14.08 12.04 -3.04
N LEU A 56 -14.83 11.08 -3.60
CA LEU A 56 -14.53 10.53 -4.93
C LEU A 56 -14.80 11.56 -6.03
N THR A 57 -15.73 12.48 -5.80
CA THR A 57 -15.98 13.61 -6.70
C THR A 57 -15.01 14.76 -6.50
N ALA A 58 -14.33 14.81 -5.34
CA ALA A 58 -13.26 15.77 -5.11
C ALA A 58 -12.02 15.34 -5.90
N LYS A 59 -11.34 16.29 -6.52
CA LYS A 59 -10.04 16.00 -7.16
C LYS A 59 -9.08 15.49 -6.08
N PRO A 60 -8.27 14.45 -6.39
CA PRO A 60 -7.14 14.07 -5.56
C PRO A 60 -6.33 15.28 -5.11
N ILE A 61 -5.95 15.33 -3.84
CA ILE A 61 -5.09 16.42 -3.33
C ILE A 61 -3.65 16.30 -3.85
N MET A 62 -3.27 15.11 -4.34
CA MET A 62 -1.99 14.82 -4.98
C MET A 62 -2.16 13.69 -6.00
N PRO A 63 -1.36 13.66 -7.10
CA PRO A 63 -1.35 12.52 -8.01
C PRO A 63 -1.01 11.19 -7.32
N PRO A 64 -1.71 10.09 -7.62
CA PRO A 64 -1.48 8.78 -6.98
C PRO A 64 -0.07 8.21 -7.18
N ASP A 65 0.50 8.41 -8.36
CA ASP A 65 1.85 7.98 -8.73
C ASP A 65 2.93 8.71 -7.92
N LEU A 66 2.80 10.03 -7.76
CA LEU A 66 3.70 10.82 -6.92
C LEU A 66 3.61 10.39 -5.45
N THR A 67 2.41 10.09 -4.97
CA THR A 67 2.18 9.61 -3.60
C THR A 67 2.84 8.25 -3.38
N LEU A 68 2.63 7.31 -4.29
CA LEU A 68 3.19 5.97 -4.21
C LEU A 68 4.72 6.00 -4.26
N ASN A 69 5.31 6.76 -5.19
CA ASN A 69 6.77 6.90 -5.31
C ASN A 69 7.38 7.52 -4.04
N ARG A 70 6.73 8.53 -3.47
CA ARG A 70 7.16 9.14 -2.20
C ARG A 70 7.17 8.11 -1.07
N LEU A 71 6.12 7.30 -0.96
CA LEU A 71 6.00 6.27 0.07
C LEU A 71 7.00 5.12 -0.13
N LEU A 72 7.23 4.70 -1.36
CA LEU A 72 8.24 3.70 -1.70
C LEU A 72 9.64 4.19 -1.31
N ASN A 73 9.99 5.42 -1.65
CA ASN A 73 11.29 6.00 -1.26
C ASN A 73 11.43 6.10 0.27
N GLN A 74 10.36 6.45 0.99
CA GLN A 74 10.39 6.44 2.45
C GLN A 74 10.61 5.05 3.03
N PHE A 75 9.97 4.04 2.45
CA PHE A 75 10.14 2.64 2.87
C PHE A 75 11.57 2.14 2.62
N ILE A 76 12.11 2.36 1.42
CA ILE A 76 13.49 1.98 1.06
C ILE A 76 14.50 2.65 2.00
N ASN A 77 14.39 3.96 2.21
CA ASN A 77 15.30 4.68 3.10
C ASN A 77 15.21 4.19 4.55
N ALA A 78 14.01 3.84 5.03
CA ALA A 78 13.83 3.28 6.37
C ALA A 78 14.50 1.90 6.49
N GLN A 79 14.37 1.05 5.46
CA GLN A 79 15.01 -0.26 5.43
C GLN A 79 16.54 -0.14 5.39
N ASP A 80 17.08 0.78 4.57
CA ASP A 80 18.53 1.04 4.52
C ASP A 80 19.06 1.54 5.87
N THR A 81 18.29 2.38 6.56
CA THR A 81 18.64 2.86 7.90
C THR A 81 18.68 1.71 8.91
N ILE A 82 17.70 0.80 8.88
CA ILE A 82 17.67 -0.38 9.75
C ILE A 82 18.88 -1.28 9.47
N ASN A 83 19.14 -1.60 8.20
CA ASN A 83 20.26 -2.45 7.80
C ASN A 83 21.62 -1.85 8.24
N GLN A 84 21.77 -0.53 8.20
CA GLN A 84 22.99 0.15 8.69
C GLN A 84 23.15 0.05 10.21
N LEU A 85 22.05 0.08 10.97
CA LEU A 85 22.06 -0.05 12.43
C LEU A 85 22.33 -1.49 12.90
N GLU A 86 21.96 -2.50 12.11
CA GLU A 86 22.21 -3.92 12.41
C GLU A 86 23.67 -4.36 12.12
N HIS A 87 24.44 -3.53 11.41
CA HIS A 87 25.85 -3.76 11.08
C HIS A 87 26.84 -3.04 12.02
N ILE A 88 26.38 -2.54 13.17
CA ILE A 88 27.18 -1.94 14.25
C ILE A 88 27.14 -2.87 15.46
#